data_AF-A0A352S559-F1
#
_entry.id   AF-A0A352S559-F1
#
_cell.length_a   1.000
_cell.length_b   1.000
_cell.length_c   1.000
_cell.angle_alpha   90.00
_cell.angle_beta   90.00
_cell.angle_gamma   90.00
#
_symmetry.space_group_name_H-M   'P 1'
#
loop_
_entity.id
_entity.type
_entity.pdbx_description
1 polymer ?
#
loop_
_entity_poly.entity_id
_entity_poly.type
_entity_poly.pdbx_seq_one_letter_code
_entity_poly.pdbx_strand_id
1 'polypeptide(L)'
;VLRPWHGGEAQANTPPPAPAVEVSAAVGKTITEWDEFSGRIEAVDRVEIRPRVSGTIETVHFREGSIVKKGDPLFTIDPRPYAAEVARAEAALAAAQVRASLAQTEKARAQRLL
;
A
#
# COMPACT_ATOMS: atom_id res chain seq x y z
N VAL A 1 73.30 -87.62 -40.21
CA VAL A 1 71.86 -87.93 -40.39
C VAL A 1 71.11 -86.62 -40.39
N LEU A 2 70.49 -86.31 -41.54
CA LEU A 2 69.67 -85.14 -41.83
C LEU A 2 68.31 -85.25 -41.15
N ARG A 3 67.78 -84.16 -40.57
CA ARG A 3 66.36 -83.79 -40.68
C ARG A 3 66.21 -82.26 -40.76
N PRO A 4 65.31 -81.73 -41.62
CA PRO A 4 65.29 -80.32 -42.01
C PRO A 4 64.29 -79.49 -41.22
N TRP A 5 64.54 -78.18 -41.28
CA TRP A 5 63.78 -77.07 -40.73
C TRP A 5 62.50 -76.81 -41.55
N HIS A 6 61.38 -76.57 -40.85
CA HIS A 6 60.18 -75.95 -41.43
C HIS A 6 60.03 -74.55 -40.86
N GLY A 7 60.14 -73.55 -41.74
CA GLY A 7 59.81 -72.18 -41.45
C GLY A 7 58.30 -71.94 -41.47
N GLY A 8 57.87 -70.90 -40.75
CA GLY A 8 56.48 -70.45 -40.70
C GLY A 8 56.31 -69.17 -39.91
N GLU A 9 56.59 -68.06 -40.60
CA GLU A 9 56.01 -66.71 -40.48
C GLU A 9 56.09 -65.92 -39.17
N ALA A 10 56.81 -64.80 -39.26
CA ALA A 10 56.75 -63.70 -38.31
C ALA A 10 55.43 -62.92 -38.48
N GLN A 11 54.59 -62.92 -37.44
CA GLN A 11 53.50 -61.94 -37.32
C GLN A 11 54.01 -60.74 -36.52
N ALA A 12 54.15 -59.61 -37.22
CA ALA A 12 54.40 -58.31 -36.62
C ALA A 12 53.20 -57.93 -35.72
N ASN A 13 53.48 -57.74 -34.43
CA ASN A 13 52.50 -57.34 -33.43
C ASN A 13 52.31 -55.81 -33.48
N THR A 14 51.33 -55.32 -34.23
CA THR A 14 50.90 -53.91 -34.18
C THR A 14 50.12 -53.66 -32.88
N PRO A 15 50.41 -52.58 -32.12
CA PRO A 15 49.65 -52.26 -30.91
C PRO A 15 48.17 -52.01 -31.25
N PRO A 16 47.22 -52.44 -30.38
CA PRO A 16 45.81 -52.19 -30.61
C PRO A 16 45.52 -50.67 -30.65
N PRO A 17 44.61 -50.21 -31.52
CA PRO A 17 44.27 -48.79 -31.64
C PRO A 17 43.64 -48.28 -30.35
N ALA A 18 43.99 -47.04 -29.98
CA ALA A 18 43.46 -46.40 -28.77
C ALA A 18 41.93 -46.30 -28.82
N PRO A 19 41.23 -46.50 -27.69
CA PRO A 19 39.77 -46.44 -27.67
C PRO A 19 39.30 -45.05 -28.05
N ALA A 20 38.38 -44.98 -29.02
CA ALA A 20 37.77 -43.73 -29.44
C ALA A 20 36.82 -43.24 -28.34
N VAL A 21 37.10 -42.04 -27.81
CA VAL A 21 36.26 -41.37 -26.82
C VAL A 21 35.43 -40.29 -27.49
N GLU A 22 34.12 -40.29 -27.23
CA GLU A 22 33.22 -39.24 -27.67
C GLU A 22 33.47 -37.97 -26.85
N VAL A 23 33.73 -36.85 -27.53
CA VAL A 23 33.87 -35.54 -26.91
C VAL A 23 32.85 -34.58 -27.50
N SER A 24 32.25 -33.76 -26.65
CA SER A 24 31.34 -32.67 -27.05
C SER A 24 31.92 -31.33 -26.62
N ALA A 25 31.81 -30.32 -27.49
CA ALA A 25 32.26 -28.96 -27.19
C ALA A 25 31.28 -28.27 -26.23
N ALA A 26 31.78 -27.75 -25.11
CA ALA A 26 30.97 -27.00 -24.15
C ALA A 26 30.55 -25.65 -24.75
N VAL A 27 29.24 -25.45 -24.95
CA VAL A 27 28.68 -24.17 -25.40
C VAL A 27 28.25 -23.38 -24.17
N GLY A 28 28.92 -22.27 -23.90
CA GLY A 28 28.51 -21.33 -22.86
C GLY A 28 27.23 -20.61 -23.27
N LYS A 29 26.12 -20.90 -22.59
CA LYS A 29 24.88 -20.12 -22.68
C LYS A 29 24.69 -19.36 -21.38
N THR A 30 24.41 -18.07 -21.47
CA THR A 30 23.95 -17.28 -20.33
C THR A 30 22.56 -17.78 -19.94
N ILE A 31 22.48 -18.44 -18.78
CA ILE A 31 21.21 -18.88 -18.19
C ILE A 31 20.78 -17.76 -17.25
N THR A 32 19.65 -17.14 -17.53
CA THR A 32 19.02 -16.23 -16.58
C THR A 32 18.28 -17.09 -15.56
N GLU A 33 18.80 -17.13 -14.33
CA GLU A 33 18.15 -17.78 -13.20
C GLU A 33 17.03 -16.85 -12.71
N TRP A 34 15.81 -17.40 -12.61
CA TRP A 34 14.65 -16.67 -12.14
C TRP A 34 14.30 -17.18 -10.75
N ASP A 35 14.35 -16.29 -9.77
CA ASP A 35 13.89 -16.58 -8.42
C ASP A 35 12.43 -16.12 -8.27
N GLU A 36 11.54 -17.05 -7.96
CA GLU A 36 10.14 -16.75 -7.66
C GLU A 36 9.96 -16.55 -6.15
N PHE A 37 9.49 -15.37 -5.76
CA PHE A 37 9.18 -15.05 -4.37
C PHE A 37 7.69 -14.77 -4.21
N SER A 38 7.06 -15.42 -3.24
CA SER A 38 5.69 -15.12 -2.83
C SER A 38 5.66 -13.80 -2.06
N GLY A 39 5.20 -12.74 -2.71
CA GLY A 39 4.92 -11.44 -2.09
C GLY A 39 3.44 -11.26 -1.78
N ARG A 40 3.12 -10.56 -0.69
CA ARG A 40 1.77 -10.06 -0.42
C ARG A 40 1.74 -8.57 -0.71
N ILE A 41 0.80 -8.13 -1.54
CA ILE A 41 0.58 -6.72 -1.82
C ILE A 41 -0.42 -6.20 -0.79
N GLU A 42 -0.09 -5.07 -0.15
CA GLU A 42 -0.98 -4.36 0.76
C GLU A 42 -1.21 -2.93 0.25
N ALA A 43 -2.32 -2.33 0.64
CA ALA A 43 -2.60 -0.94 0.32
C ALA A 43 -1.57 -0.04 1.03
N VAL A 44 -0.92 0.85 0.28
CA VAL A 44 0.08 1.79 0.82
C VAL A 44 -0.54 2.64 1.93
N ASP A 45 -1.78 3.11 1.72
CA ASP A 45 -2.54 3.89 2.68
C ASP A 45 -3.91 3.25 2.91
N ARG A 46 -4.21 2.89 4.15
CA ARG A 46 -5.53 2.44 4.60
C ARG A 46 -6.05 3.42 5.65
N VAL A 47 -7.16 4.10 5.34
CA VAL A 47 -7.81 5.02 6.28
C VAL A 47 -9.19 4.48 6.62
N GLU A 48 -9.44 4.31 7.91
CA GLU A 48 -10.78 4.02 8.41
C GLU A 48 -11.50 5.35 8.69
N ILE A 49 -12.63 5.58 8.02
CA ILE A 49 -13.40 6.81 8.19
C ILE A 49 -14.43 6.59 9.29
N ARG A 50 -14.31 7.35 10.37
CA ARG A 50 -15.22 7.33 11.52
C ARG A 50 -15.92 8.68 11.66
N PRO A 51 -17.23 8.70 11.97
CA PRO A 51 -17.93 9.96 12.22
C PRO A 51 -17.34 10.63 13.46
N ARG A 52 -17.04 11.93 13.36
CA ARG A 52 -16.53 12.73 14.49
C ARG A 52 -17.62 13.10 15.49
N VAL A 53 -18.88 12.99 15.08
CA VAL A 53 -20.04 13.41 15.83
C VAL A 53 -21.10 12.32 15.74
N SER A 54 -21.84 12.11 16.83
CA SER A 54 -22.86 11.05 16.93
C SER A 54 -24.18 11.51 16.33
N GLY A 55 -24.69 10.81 15.32
CA GLY A 55 -26.00 11.12 14.77
C GLY A 55 -26.46 10.08 13.76
N THR A 56 -27.69 10.25 13.29
CA THR A 56 -28.27 9.38 12.27
C THR A 56 -27.73 9.77 10.90
N ILE A 57 -27.33 8.77 10.10
CA ILE A 57 -26.94 8.99 8.70
C ILE A 57 -28.19 9.29 7.90
N GLU A 58 -28.23 10.45 7.26
CA GLU A 58 -29.30 10.89 6.38
C GLU A 58 -29.07 10.40 4.94
N THR A 59 -27.83 10.45 4.45
CA THR A 59 -27.51 10.06 3.07
C THR A 59 -26.08 9.55 2.94
N VAL A 60 -25.89 8.56 2.06
CA VAL A 60 -24.59 8.06 1.62
C VAL A 60 -24.35 8.54 0.19
N HIS A 61 -23.21 9.19 -0.06
CA HIS A 61 -22.92 9.91 -1.32
C HIS A 61 -22.01 9.15 -2.28
N PHE A 62 -21.57 7.95 -1.92
CA PHE A 62 -20.68 7.14 -2.73
C PHE A 62 -21.27 5.76 -2.99
N ARG A 63 -20.74 5.09 -4.01
CA ARG A 63 -21.05 3.69 -4.30
C ARG A 63 -19.90 2.82 -3.82
N GLU A 64 -20.19 1.62 -3.37
CA GLU A 64 -19.14 0.70 -2.94
C GLU A 64 -18.13 0.47 -4.07
N GLY A 65 -16.83 0.58 -3.75
CA GLY A 65 -15.74 0.48 -4.72
C GLY A 65 -15.48 1.73 -5.59
N SER A 66 -16.25 2.82 -5.43
CA SER A 66 -15.99 4.05 -6.17
C SER A 66 -14.77 4.80 -5.64
N ILE A 67 -14.00 5.42 -6.54
CA ILE A 67 -12.88 6.30 -6.18
C ILE A 67 -13.44 7.62 -5.65
N VAL A 68 -13.07 7.97 -4.41
CA VAL A 68 -13.44 9.24 -3.76
C VAL A 68 -12.19 10.08 -3.51
N LYS A 69 -12.33 11.40 -3.58
CA LYS A 69 -11.23 12.33 -3.32
C LYS A 69 -11.33 12.91 -1.92
N LYS A 70 -10.21 13.43 -1.43
CA LYS A 70 -10.17 14.14 -0.15
C LYS A 70 -11.09 15.36 -0.21
N GLY A 71 -12.01 15.45 0.74
CA GLY A 71 -12.97 16.56 0.86
C GLY A 71 -14.33 16.26 0.25
N ASP A 72 -14.49 15.16 -0.50
CA ASP A 72 -15.79 14.77 -1.01
C ASP A 72 -16.73 14.39 0.14
N PRO A 73 -18.00 14.82 0.09
CA PRO A 73 -18.98 14.37 1.07
C PRO A 73 -19.19 12.87 0.87
N LEU A 74 -18.99 12.09 1.94
CA LEU A 74 -19.23 10.64 1.92
C LEU A 74 -20.54 10.29 2.61
N PHE A 75 -20.81 10.97 3.73
CA PHE A 75 -22.00 10.76 4.55
C PHE A 75 -22.54 12.12 5.00
N THR A 76 -23.85 12.30 4.89
CA THR A 76 -24.57 13.39 5.57
C THR A 76 -25.15 12.85 6.87
N ILE A 77 -24.87 13.52 7.98
CA ILE A 77 -25.50 13.27 9.27
C ILE A 77 -26.65 14.25 9.43
N ASP A 78 -27.78 13.82 9.98
CA ASP A 78 -28.96 14.67 10.23
C ASP A 78 -28.56 15.98 10.94
N PRO A 79 -28.72 17.14 10.29
CA PRO A 79 -28.22 18.40 10.81
C PRO A 79 -29.14 19.00 11.87
N ARG A 80 -30.39 18.52 12.03
CA ARG A 80 -31.40 19.20 12.87
C ARG A 80 -30.98 19.36 14.33
N PRO A 81 -30.42 18.33 15.02
CA PRO A 81 -29.97 18.49 16.40
C PRO A 81 -28.81 19.48 16.50
N TYR A 82 -27.87 19.44 15.56
CA TYR A 82 -26.72 20.34 15.54
C TYR A 82 -27.12 21.78 15.23
N ALA A 83 -28.01 21.99 14.28
CA ALA A 83 -28.54 23.31 13.94
C ALA A 83 -29.28 23.93 15.13
N ALA A 84 -30.04 23.14 15.89
CA ALA A 84 -30.70 23.60 17.11
C ALA A 84 -29.69 24.03 18.19
N GLU A 85 -28.60 23.27 18.38
CA GLU A 85 -27.54 23.62 19.33
C GLU A 85 -26.76 24.87 18.90
N VAL A 86 -26.47 25.02 17.61
CA VAL A 86 -25.86 26.24 17.05
C VAL A 86 -26.76 27.45 17.33
N ALA A 87 -28.06 27.34 17.02
CA ALA A 87 -29.01 28.42 17.27
C ALA A 87 -29.11 28.80 18.76
N ARG A 88 -29.06 27.80 19.67
CA ARG A 88 -28.99 28.06 21.11
C ARG A 88 -27.72 28.81 21.50
N ALA A 89 -26.57 28.39 20.98
CA ALA A 89 -25.28 29.00 21.28
C ALA A 89 -25.22 30.46 20.77
N GLU A 90 -25.74 30.71 19.58
CA GLU A 90 -25.86 32.04 18.99
C GLU A 90 -26.77 32.95 19.83
N ALA A 91 -27.92 32.45 20.28
CA ALA A 91 -28.81 33.21 21.15
C ALA A 91 -28.15 33.55 22.50
N ALA A 92 -27.41 32.60 23.09
CA ALA A 92 -26.66 32.82 24.32
C ALA A 92 -25.56 33.88 24.14
N LEU A 93 -24.84 33.83 23.00
CA LEU A 93 -23.83 34.82 22.65
C LEU A 93 -24.45 36.22 22.50
N ALA A 94 -25.58 36.34 21.79
CA ALA A 94 -26.28 37.61 21.61
C ALA A 94 -26.72 38.19 22.96
N ALA A 95 -27.30 37.37 23.84
CA ALA A 95 -27.69 37.81 25.18
C ALA A 95 -26.48 38.28 26.02
N ALA A 96 -25.35 37.57 25.93
CA ALA A 96 -24.12 37.96 26.63
C ALA A 96 -23.56 39.30 26.11
N GLN A 97 -23.59 39.52 24.79
CA GLN A 97 -23.17 40.79 24.18
C GLN A 97 -24.03 41.97 24.65
N VAL A 98 -25.35 41.79 24.71
CA VAL A 98 -26.27 42.82 25.22
C VAL A 98 -25.97 43.14 26.69
N ARG A 99 -25.79 42.12 27.53
CA ARG A 99 -25.44 42.31 28.95
C ARG A 99 -24.12 43.03 29.12
N ALA A 100 -23.11 42.68 28.32
CA ALA A 100 -21.80 43.33 28.36
C ALA A 100 -21.92 44.82 27.96
N SER A 101 -22.68 45.13 26.90
CA SER A 101 -22.92 46.50 26.46
C SER A 101 -23.65 47.33 27.53
N LEU A 102 -24.66 46.74 28.18
CA LEU A 102 -25.38 47.38 29.28
C LEU A 102 -24.43 47.67 30.46
N ALA A 103 -23.65 46.68 30.88
CA ALA A 103 -22.68 46.84 31.98
C ALA A 103 -21.62 47.92 31.69
N GLN A 104 -21.16 48.03 30.44
CA GLN A 104 -20.25 49.12 30.03
C GLN A 104 -20.93 50.49 30.11
N THR A 105 -22.19 50.57 29.68
CA THR A 105 -22.98 51.81 29.74
C THR A 105 -23.23 52.23 31.19
N GLU A 106 -23.57 51.29 32.07
CA GLU A 106 -23.79 51.53 33.49
C GLU A 106 -22.49 51.98 34.19
N LYS A 107 -21.36 51.33 33.89
CA LYS A 107 -20.04 51.73 34.39
C LYS A 107 -19.71 53.17 33.97
N ALA A 108 -19.87 53.50 32.69
CA ALA A 108 -19.60 54.84 32.17
C ALA A 108 -20.54 55.91 32.75
N ARG A 109 -21.77 55.53 33.13
CA ARG A 109 -22.68 56.42 33.85
C ARG A 109 -22.20 56.63 35.28
N ALA A 110 -21.88 55.57 36.02
CA ALA A 110 -21.44 55.65 37.41
C ALA A 110 -20.17 56.51 37.56
N GLN A 111 -19.22 56.40 36.62
CA GLN A 111 -18.00 57.20 36.61
C GLN A 111 -18.22 58.70 36.38
N ARG A 112 -19.32 59.12 35.75
CA ARG A 112 -19.63 60.54 35.53
C ARG A 112 -20.29 61.22 36.72
N LEU A 113 -20.79 60.45 37.67
CA LEU A 113 -21.53 60.92 38.85
C LEU A 113 -20.65 60.96 40.11
N LEU A 114 -19.37 60.61 39.97
CA LEU A 114 -18.30 60.79 40.97
C LEU A 114 -17.45 62.00 40.55
#